data_AF-A0A7W6HJC2-F1
#
_entry.id   AF-A0A7W6HJC2-F1
#
_cell.length_a   1.000
_cell.length_b   1.000
_cell.length_c   1.000
_cell.angle_alpha   90.00
_cell.angle_beta   90.00
_cell.angle_gamma   90.00
#
_symmetry.space_group_name_H-M   'P 1'
#
loop_
_entity.id
_entity.type
_entity.pdbx_description
1 polymer ?
#
loop_
_entity_poly.entity_id
_entity_poly.type
_entity_poly.pdbx_seq_one_letter_code
_entity_poly.pdbx_strand_id
1 'polypeptide(L)'
;MRLAKSAEQAAERIFYCLDLNPPETVACRDRLYAAFSHYRPVWNWCRQCFAAEEEEKVRRHPNPRTTPGDIIAPLYHEHPRCSGGRETFLHWLPRSLELFLLDSDICFLERLLTLAPWQWPAEEQGALREVLTRAAIGWFTGNDPSPLHIKDHLTRRPAASITSETLVCALLCLRVDPFALFAWLARTGGQRAHDVLLELAYREDIIDPPFYWLLEEGSDQALQPAFVRSLNRVCRDALSRIVAGGNRAERLWIWAMEADVELAADITASESLWRSNLLRLSPSQRRSEGAIVASAIPSGLC
;
A
#
# COMPACT_ATOMS: atom_id res chain seq x y z
N MET A 1 11.78 -8.30 35.81
CA MET A 1 12.50 -7.61 34.69
C MET A 1 12.42 -8.30 33.32
N ARG A 2 12.16 -9.62 33.19
CA ARG A 2 12.03 -10.28 31.86
C ARG A 2 10.65 -10.15 31.20
N LEU A 3 9.58 -9.93 31.95
CA LEU A 3 8.21 -9.79 31.42
C LEU A 3 7.92 -8.41 30.81
N ALA A 4 8.57 -7.34 31.31
CA ALA A 4 8.44 -6.00 30.73
C ALA A 4 9.12 -5.89 29.35
N LYS A 5 10.24 -6.61 29.16
CA LYS A 5 10.96 -6.68 27.88
C LYS A 5 10.16 -7.39 26.78
N SER A 6 9.34 -8.39 27.11
CA SER A 6 8.50 -9.06 26.10
C SER A 6 7.24 -8.25 25.76
N ALA A 7 6.71 -7.46 26.69
CA ALA A 7 5.63 -6.52 26.42
C ALA A 7 6.11 -5.28 25.64
N GLU A 8 7.32 -4.77 25.91
CA GLU A 8 7.99 -3.76 25.08
C GLU A 8 8.31 -4.32 23.68
N GLN A 9 8.81 -5.56 23.57
CA GLN A 9 9.07 -6.22 22.28
C GLN A 9 7.79 -6.56 21.49
N ALA A 10 6.67 -6.86 22.19
CA ALA A 10 5.37 -7.08 21.57
C ALA A 10 4.69 -5.77 21.16
N ALA A 11 4.90 -4.68 21.92
CA ALA A 11 4.52 -3.32 21.52
C ALA A 11 5.42 -2.76 20.40
N GLU A 12 6.59 -3.36 20.14
CA GLU A 12 7.62 -2.88 19.21
C GLU A 12 7.42 -3.26 17.73
N ARG A 13 6.44 -4.07 17.35
CA ARG A 13 6.20 -4.38 15.91
C ARG A 13 4.87 -3.85 15.40
N ILE A 14 4.62 -2.57 15.71
CA ILE A 14 3.60 -1.77 15.00
C ILE A 14 3.97 -1.64 13.52
N PHE A 15 5.27 -1.45 13.25
CA PHE A 15 5.83 -1.40 11.90
C PHE A 15 6.70 -2.62 11.61
N TYR A 16 6.63 -3.11 10.38
CA TYR A 16 7.43 -4.23 9.88
C TYR A 16 8.63 -3.72 9.09
N CYS A 17 9.79 -4.30 9.30
CA CYS A 17 10.95 -4.00 8.48
C CYS A 17 10.67 -4.34 7.00
N LEU A 18 11.17 -3.50 6.10
CA LEU A 18 11.20 -3.81 4.68
C LEU A 18 12.14 -4.99 4.44
N ASP A 19 11.61 -6.12 3.99
CA ASP A 19 12.40 -7.28 3.59
C ASP A 19 12.87 -7.11 2.14
N LEU A 20 14.18 -6.88 1.95
CA LEU A 20 14.77 -6.72 0.62
C LEU A 20 15.06 -8.03 -0.09
N ASN A 21 14.76 -9.18 0.53
CA ASN A 21 14.91 -10.50 -0.07
C ASN A 21 13.59 -11.29 0.04
N PRO A 22 12.46 -10.74 -0.45
CA PRO A 22 11.19 -11.46 -0.40
C PRO A 22 11.30 -12.76 -1.23
N PRO A 23 10.39 -13.74 -1.04
CA PRO A 23 10.34 -14.93 -1.88
C PRO A 23 10.20 -14.60 -3.37
N GLU A 24 10.48 -15.58 -4.23
CA GLU A 24 10.30 -15.44 -5.68
C GLU A 24 8.83 -15.17 -6.05
N THR A 25 8.62 -14.50 -7.19
CA THR A 25 7.32 -14.09 -7.73
C THR A 25 6.22 -15.15 -7.56
N VAL A 26 6.50 -16.38 -7.99
CA VAL A 26 5.54 -17.49 -7.93
C VAL A 26 5.21 -17.85 -6.47
N ALA A 27 6.21 -17.86 -5.59
CA ALA A 27 6.02 -18.18 -4.18
C ALA A 27 5.23 -17.09 -3.44
N CYS A 28 5.53 -15.81 -3.68
CA CYS A 28 4.73 -14.71 -3.13
C CYS A 28 3.27 -14.81 -3.58
N ARG A 29 3.04 -15.07 -4.88
CA ARG A 29 1.69 -15.25 -5.42
C ARG A 29 0.98 -16.45 -4.78
N ASP A 30 1.66 -17.59 -4.66
CA ASP A 30 1.06 -18.79 -4.08
C ASP A 30 0.66 -18.59 -2.62
N ARG A 31 1.48 -17.90 -1.84
CA ARG A 31 1.17 -17.52 -0.45
C ARG A 31 0.00 -16.55 -0.36
N LEU A 32 -0.09 -15.58 -1.27
CA LEU A 32 -1.24 -14.68 -1.35
C LEU A 32 -2.55 -15.46 -1.57
N TYR A 33 -2.58 -16.35 -2.56
CA TYR A 33 -3.78 -17.18 -2.77
C TYR A 33 -4.07 -18.09 -1.59
N ALA A 34 -3.05 -18.63 -0.90
CA ALA A 34 -3.23 -19.47 0.28
C ALA A 34 -3.85 -18.68 1.45
N ALA A 35 -3.31 -17.51 1.77
CA ALA A 35 -3.78 -16.66 2.87
C ALA A 35 -5.27 -16.28 2.73
N PHE A 36 -5.72 -16.04 1.50
CA PHE A 36 -7.11 -15.68 1.20
C PHE A 36 -7.99 -16.88 0.81
N SER A 37 -7.47 -18.11 0.84
CA SER A 37 -8.19 -19.31 0.36
C SER A 37 -9.38 -19.71 1.24
N HIS A 38 -9.51 -19.17 2.44
CA HIS A 38 -10.57 -19.50 3.39
C HIS A 38 -11.86 -18.70 3.14
N TYR A 39 -11.78 -17.53 2.50
CA TYR A 39 -12.95 -16.71 2.15
C TYR A 39 -13.85 -17.44 1.14
N ARG A 40 -15.17 -17.31 1.29
CA ARG A 40 -16.16 -17.97 0.41
C ARG A 40 -17.11 -16.95 -0.19
N PRO A 41 -17.39 -17.01 -1.51
CA PRO A 41 -18.31 -16.07 -2.11
C PRO A 41 -19.72 -16.25 -1.53
N VAL A 42 -20.32 -15.13 -1.16
CA VAL A 42 -21.71 -15.00 -0.76
C VAL A 42 -22.52 -14.50 -1.95
N TRP A 43 -23.70 -15.09 -2.09
CA TRP A 43 -24.62 -14.89 -3.20
C TRP A 43 -25.83 -14.05 -2.78
N ASN A 44 -26.72 -13.79 -3.74
CA ASN A 44 -27.87 -12.89 -3.65
C ASN A 44 -27.44 -11.42 -3.72
N TRP A 45 -26.74 -11.09 -4.80
CA TRP A 45 -26.29 -9.73 -5.05
C TRP A 45 -27.48 -8.77 -5.19
N CYS A 46 -27.22 -7.50 -4.88
CA CYS A 46 -28.22 -6.44 -4.95
C CYS A 46 -28.77 -6.32 -6.38
N ARG A 47 -30.08 -6.51 -6.53
CA ARG A 47 -30.76 -6.47 -7.85
C ARG A 47 -30.91 -5.06 -8.43
N GLN A 48 -30.62 -4.02 -7.65
CA GLN A 48 -30.53 -2.65 -8.16
C GLN A 48 -29.17 -2.36 -8.81
N CYS A 49 -28.12 -3.04 -8.36
CA CYS A 49 -26.74 -2.81 -8.82
C CYS A 49 -26.27 -3.86 -9.82
N PHE A 50 -26.78 -5.10 -9.72
CA PHE A 50 -26.34 -6.23 -10.53
C PHE A 50 -27.52 -6.97 -11.16
N ALA A 51 -27.37 -7.29 -12.46
CA ALA A 51 -28.24 -8.22 -13.14
C ALA A 51 -28.03 -9.65 -12.62
N ALA A 52 -29.05 -10.49 -12.71
CA ALA A 52 -28.95 -11.89 -12.27
C ALA A 52 -27.90 -12.66 -13.09
N GLU A 53 -27.75 -12.30 -14.36
CA GLU A 53 -26.79 -12.88 -15.30
C GLU A 53 -25.35 -12.56 -14.92
N GLU A 54 -25.08 -11.40 -14.30
CA GLU A 54 -23.74 -11.02 -13.86
C GLU A 54 -23.29 -11.86 -12.67
N GLU A 55 -24.15 -12.00 -11.66
CA GLU A 55 -23.88 -12.89 -10.52
C GLU A 55 -23.68 -14.33 -10.99
N GLU A 56 -24.50 -14.81 -11.93
CA GLU A 56 -24.40 -16.15 -12.47
C GLU A 56 -23.11 -16.36 -13.30
N LYS A 57 -22.65 -15.36 -14.03
CA LYS A 57 -21.35 -15.40 -14.72
C LYS A 57 -20.19 -15.60 -13.73
N VAL A 58 -20.19 -14.85 -12.63
CA VAL A 58 -19.16 -15.00 -11.59
C VAL A 58 -19.28 -16.34 -10.89
N ARG A 59 -20.50 -16.81 -10.59
CA ARG A 59 -20.73 -18.12 -9.97
C ARG A 59 -20.16 -19.29 -10.79
N ARG A 60 -20.19 -19.20 -12.13
CA ARG A 60 -19.62 -20.22 -13.03
C ARG A 60 -18.09 -20.26 -13.03
N HIS A 61 -17.45 -19.26 -12.44
CA HIS A 61 -16.00 -19.18 -12.32
C HIS A 61 -15.64 -19.08 -10.84
N PRO A 62 -15.72 -20.17 -10.05
CA PRO A 62 -15.51 -20.12 -8.60
C PRO A 62 -14.03 -20.16 -8.19
N ASN A 63 -13.08 -20.25 -9.14
CA ASN A 63 -11.66 -20.38 -8.84
C ASN A 63 -10.90 -19.05 -9.02
N PRO A 64 -10.47 -18.39 -7.93
CA PRO A 64 -9.59 -17.22 -7.93
C PRO A 64 -8.48 -17.26 -8.96
N ARG A 65 -7.73 -18.37 -9.01
CA ARG A 65 -6.49 -18.44 -9.81
C ARG A 65 -6.68 -18.39 -11.31
N THR A 66 -7.86 -18.75 -11.81
CA THR A 66 -8.09 -18.96 -13.25
C THR A 66 -9.17 -18.05 -13.82
N THR A 67 -9.82 -17.24 -13.00
CA THR A 67 -10.97 -16.47 -13.47
C THR A 67 -10.52 -15.27 -14.30
N PRO A 68 -11.15 -15.05 -15.47
CA PRO A 68 -10.92 -13.87 -16.29
C PRO A 68 -11.20 -12.56 -15.54
N GLY A 69 -10.44 -11.51 -15.85
CA GLY A 69 -10.55 -10.22 -15.17
C GLY A 69 -11.87 -9.51 -15.39
N ASP A 70 -12.37 -9.52 -16.63
CA ASP A 70 -13.65 -8.93 -17.03
C ASP A 70 -14.84 -9.53 -16.25
N ILE A 71 -14.73 -10.78 -15.80
CA ILE A 71 -15.76 -11.44 -14.98
C ILE A 71 -15.78 -10.88 -13.55
N ILE A 72 -14.62 -10.58 -12.97
CA ILE A 72 -14.52 -10.15 -11.56
C ILE A 72 -14.42 -8.64 -11.40
N ALA A 73 -14.09 -7.87 -12.45
CA ALA A 73 -14.03 -6.42 -12.41
C ALA A 73 -15.32 -5.77 -11.83
N PRO A 74 -16.55 -6.22 -12.20
CA PRO A 74 -17.79 -5.68 -11.63
C PRO A 74 -17.87 -5.73 -10.10
N LEU A 75 -17.22 -6.72 -9.45
CA LEU A 75 -17.19 -6.84 -7.99
C LEU A 75 -16.59 -5.62 -7.30
N TYR A 76 -15.72 -4.89 -8.01
CA TYR A 76 -14.97 -3.75 -7.50
C TYR A 76 -15.54 -2.41 -7.97
N HIS A 77 -16.49 -2.38 -8.91
CA HIS A 77 -17.11 -1.13 -9.35
C HIS A 77 -18.20 -0.64 -8.39
N GLU A 78 -18.90 -1.57 -7.74
CA GLU A 78 -19.99 -1.27 -6.81
C GLU A 78 -19.58 -1.46 -5.34
N HIS A 79 -20.41 -0.96 -4.42
CA HIS A 79 -20.19 -1.16 -2.98
C HIS A 79 -20.21 -2.68 -2.66
N PRO A 80 -19.25 -3.25 -1.90
CA PRO A 80 -19.17 -4.70 -1.72
C PRO A 80 -20.40 -5.34 -1.10
N ARG A 81 -21.18 -4.62 -0.28
CA ARG A 81 -22.46 -5.12 0.22
C ARG A 81 -23.43 -5.50 -0.90
N CYS A 82 -23.30 -4.88 -2.08
CA CYS A 82 -24.08 -5.22 -3.26
C CYS A 82 -23.60 -6.49 -3.97
N SER A 83 -22.36 -6.92 -3.76
CA SER A 83 -21.72 -8.08 -4.40
C SER A 83 -21.35 -9.19 -3.41
N GLY A 84 -22.14 -9.37 -2.34
CA GLY A 84 -21.95 -10.44 -1.35
C GLY A 84 -21.03 -10.09 -0.17
N GLY A 85 -20.62 -8.84 -0.07
CA GLY A 85 -19.92 -8.29 1.09
C GLY A 85 -18.43 -8.65 1.15
N ARG A 86 -17.89 -8.56 2.36
CA ARG A 86 -16.46 -8.78 2.66
C ARG A 86 -15.95 -10.12 2.13
N GLU A 87 -16.68 -11.19 2.40
CA GLU A 87 -16.29 -12.55 2.03
C GLU A 87 -16.10 -12.72 0.51
N THR A 88 -17.06 -12.27 -0.31
CA THR A 88 -16.94 -12.33 -1.77
C THR A 88 -15.81 -11.44 -2.28
N PHE A 89 -15.67 -10.24 -1.72
CA PHE A 89 -14.64 -9.30 -2.13
C PHE A 89 -13.23 -9.86 -1.89
N LEU A 90 -12.98 -10.40 -0.69
CA LEU A 90 -11.68 -10.94 -0.29
C LEU A 90 -11.36 -12.27 -0.99
N HIS A 91 -12.38 -13.07 -1.33
CA HIS A 91 -12.20 -14.29 -2.11
C HIS A 91 -11.53 -14.02 -3.47
N TRP A 92 -11.92 -12.93 -4.15
CA TRP A 92 -11.36 -12.57 -5.45
C TRP A 92 -10.18 -11.60 -5.40
N LEU A 93 -9.85 -11.04 -4.24
CA LEU A 93 -8.81 -10.03 -4.08
C LEU A 93 -7.43 -10.47 -4.64
N PRO A 94 -6.92 -11.70 -4.38
CA PRO A 94 -5.65 -12.12 -4.95
C PRO A 94 -5.61 -12.05 -6.47
N ARG A 95 -6.72 -12.42 -7.13
CA ARG A 95 -6.82 -12.39 -8.59
C ARG A 95 -6.88 -10.97 -9.12
N SER A 96 -7.62 -10.11 -8.44
CA SER A 96 -7.72 -8.69 -8.79
C SER A 96 -6.39 -7.97 -8.64
N LEU A 97 -5.59 -8.31 -7.63
CA LEU A 97 -4.22 -7.81 -7.49
C LEU A 97 -3.33 -8.26 -8.65
N GLU A 98 -3.44 -9.52 -9.06
CA GLU A 98 -2.66 -10.08 -10.18
C GLU A 98 -3.01 -9.43 -11.53
N LEU A 99 -4.26 -9.02 -11.73
CA LEU A 99 -4.73 -8.48 -13.00
C LEU A 99 -4.71 -6.96 -13.07
N PHE A 100 -5.03 -6.29 -11.96
CA PHE A 100 -5.36 -4.86 -11.94
C PHE A 100 -4.46 -4.00 -11.06
N LEU A 101 -3.50 -4.56 -10.31
CA LEU A 101 -2.65 -3.74 -9.42
C LEU A 101 -2.01 -2.56 -10.16
N LEU A 102 -1.65 -2.79 -11.43
CA LEU A 102 -0.90 -1.85 -12.27
C LEU A 102 -1.72 -1.38 -13.47
N ASP A 103 -3.04 -1.55 -13.44
CA ASP A 103 -3.89 -0.98 -14.47
C ASP A 103 -4.07 0.53 -14.27
N SER A 104 -4.29 1.24 -15.37
CA SER A 104 -4.43 2.69 -15.44
C SER A 104 -5.72 3.26 -14.86
N ASP A 105 -6.64 2.41 -14.39
CA ASP A 105 -7.83 2.86 -13.69
C ASP A 105 -7.45 3.23 -12.25
N ILE A 106 -6.89 4.43 -12.15
CA ILE A 106 -6.57 5.22 -10.96
C ILE A 106 -7.62 4.92 -9.89
N CYS A 107 -7.24 4.15 -8.86
CA CYS A 107 -7.86 4.08 -7.53
C CYS A 107 -7.29 2.95 -6.66
N PHE A 108 -6.13 2.32 -6.95
CA PHE A 108 -5.67 1.19 -6.12
C PHE A 108 -5.33 1.60 -4.68
N LEU A 109 -4.68 2.75 -4.46
CA LEU A 109 -4.43 3.24 -3.10
C LEU A 109 -5.72 3.56 -2.38
N GLU A 110 -6.63 4.29 -3.03
CA GLU A 110 -7.96 4.57 -2.47
C GLU A 110 -8.68 3.27 -2.14
N ARG A 111 -8.68 2.28 -3.03
CA ARG A 111 -9.32 0.97 -2.83
C ARG A 111 -8.63 0.15 -1.74
N LEU A 112 -7.30 0.15 -1.66
CA LEU A 112 -6.59 -0.58 -0.61
C LEU A 112 -6.80 0.10 0.74
N LEU A 113 -6.88 1.43 0.80
CA LEU A 113 -7.21 2.15 2.01
C LEU A 113 -8.65 1.93 2.42
N THR A 114 -9.61 2.04 1.51
CA THR A 114 -11.03 1.80 1.83
C THR A 114 -11.25 0.40 2.40
N LEU A 115 -10.36 -0.54 2.11
CA LEU A 115 -10.33 -1.91 2.64
C LEU A 115 -9.78 -2.06 4.07
N ALA A 116 -9.16 -1.03 4.62
CA ALA A 116 -8.55 -0.99 5.95
C ALA A 116 -7.67 -2.22 6.26
N PRO A 117 -6.67 -2.56 5.43
CA PRO A 117 -5.90 -3.81 5.52
C PRO A 117 -5.12 -3.94 6.84
N TRP A 118 -4.88 -2.84 7.56
CA TRP A 118 -4.30 -2.88 8.91
C TRP A 118 -5.19 -3.63 9.92
N GLN A 119 -6.49 -3.78 9.64
CA GLN A 119 -7.44 -4.52 10.47
C GLN A 119 -7.54 -6.01 10.09
N TRP A 120 -6.84 -6.46 9.06
CA TRP A 120 -6.92 -7.85 8.59
C TRP A 120 -5.98 -8.75 9.37
N PRO A 121 -6.17 -10.08 9.37
CA PRO A 121 -5.26 -10.95 10.10
C PRO A 121 -3.82 -10.88 9.58
N ALA A 122 -2.89 -11.24 10.46
CA ALA A 122 -1.46 -11.07 10.22
C ALA A 122 -0.97 -11.87 9.00
N GLU A 123 -1.61 -13.00 8.70
CA GLU A 123 -1.30 -13.85 7.55
C GLU A 123 -1.59 -13.13 6.23
N GLU A 124 -2.79 -12.55 6.06
CA GLU A 124 -3.17 -11.77 4.88
C GLU A 124 -2.31 -10.53 4.72
N GLN A 125 -2.06 -9.79 5.81
CA GLN A 125 -1.17 -8.63 5.78
C GLN A 125 0.26 -9.04 5.38
N GLY A 126 0.75 -10.16 5.89
CA GLY A 126 2.07 -10.71 5.58
C GLY A 126 2.21 -11.07 4.12
N ALA A 127 1.27 -11.84 3.58
CA ALA A 127 1.27 -12.24 2.18
C ALA A 127 1.19 -11.04 1.22
N LEU A 128 0.39 -10.02 1.56
CA LEU A 128 0.34 -8.77 0.80
C LEU A 128 1.67 -8.01 0.83
N ARG A 129 2.30 -7.89 2.01
CA ARG A 129 3.62 -7.24 2.12
C ARG A 129 4.65 -7.94 1.27
N GLU A 130 4.70 -9.27 1.26
CA GLU A 130 5.66 -10.03 0.45
C GLU A 130 5.50 -9.75 -1.06
N VAL A 131 4.26 -9.82 -1.56
CA VAL A 131 3.94 -9.57 -2.97
C VAL A 131 4.25 -8.13 -3.37
N LEU A 132 3.79 -7.15 -2.59
CA LEU A 132 4.00 -5.72 -2.89
C LEU A 132 5.46 -5.30 -2.74
N THR A 133 6.20 -5.91 -1.80
CA THR A 133 7.63 -5.66 -1.64
C THR A 133 8.41 -6.21 -2.83
N ARG A 134 8.09 -7.42 -3.30
CA ARG A 134 8.69 -7.98 -4.53
C ARG A 134 8.39 -7.09 -5.75
N ALA A 135 7.14 -6.64 -5.90
CA ALA A 135 6.74 -5.72 -6.96
C ALA A 135 7.52 -4.39 -6.89
N ALA A 136 7.65 -3.80 -5.70
CA ALA A 136 8.41 -2.58 -5.48
C ALA A 136 9.89 -2.75 -5.85
N ILE A 137 10.53 -3.83 -5.40
CA ILE A 137 11.93 -4.11 -5.74
C ILE A 137 12.10 -4.17 -7.26
N GLY A 138 11.32 -5.02 -7.95
CA GLY A 138 11.40 -5.14 -9.41
C GLY A 138 11.15 -3.81 -10.14
N TRP A 139 10.14 -3.04 -9.69
CA TRP A 139 9.77 -1.76 -10.25
C TRP A 139 10.87 -0.68 -10.14
N PHE A 140 11.48 -0.56 -8.96
CA PHE A 140 12.47 0.49 -8.66
C PHE A 140 13.90 0.10 -9.03
N THR A 141 14.25 -1.19 -9.14
CA THR A 141 15.62 -1.64 -9.47
C THR A 141 15.80 -2.11 -10.91
N GLY A 142 14.75 -2.59 -11.59
CA GLY A 142 14.90 -3.33 -12.85
C GLY A 142 13.90 -3.01 -13.95
N ASN A 143 13.01 -2.04 -13.76
CA ASN A 143 11.87 -1.75 -14.65
C ASN A 143 10.94 -2.95 -14.89
N ASP A 144 10.98 -3.99 -14.05
CA ASP A 144 10.12 -5.17 -14.15
C ASP A 144 9.10 -5.19 -13.00
N PRO A 145 7.82 -4.88 -13.26
CA PRO A 145 6.79 -4.89 -12.24
C PRO A 145 6.30 -6.30 -11.84
N SER A 146 6.91 -7.38 -12.36
CA SER A 146 6.61 -8.75 -11.93
C SER A 146 6.73 -8.86 -10.40
N PRO A 147 5.67 -9.29 -9.68
CA PRO A 147 4.86 -10.47 -10.00
C PRO A 147 3.46 -10.25 -10.58
N LEU A 148 2.97 -9.01 -10.73
CA LEU A 148 1.52 -8.74 -10.91
C LEU A 148 1.15 -8.13 -12.26
N HIS A 149 1.92 -8.41 -13.30
CA HIS A 149 1.54 -8.09 -14.67
C HIS A 149 1.64 -9.33 -15.54
N ILE A 150 0.53 -10.07 -15.63
CA ILE A 150 0.32 -10.92 -16.80
C ILE A 150 -0.07 -9.96 -17.93
N LYS A 151 0.81 -9.82 -18.93
CA LYS A 151 0.55 -9.02 -20.14
C LYS A 151 -0.75 -9.48 -20.78
N ASP A 152 -1.86 -8.83 -20.45
CA ASP A 152 -3.02 -8.85 -21.32
C ASP A 152 -2.97 -7.60 -22.20
N HIS A 153 -3.20 -7.78 -23.49
CA HIS A 153 -2.80 -6.86 -24.56
C HIS A 153 -3.64 -5.58 -24.64
N LEU A 154 -4.41 -5.26 -23.59
CA LEU A 154 -5.45 -4.23 -23.59
C LEU A 154 -5.25 -3.12 -22.56
N THR A 155 -4.31 -3.25 -21.61
CA THR A 155 -4.12 -2.23 -20.56
C THR A 155 -3.17 -1.13 -21.00
N ARG A 156 -3.62 0.13 -20.99
CA ARG A 156 -2.72 1.29 -21.05
C ARG A 156 -1.84 1.25 -19.81
N ARG A 157 -0.51 1.32 -19.96
CA ARG A 157 0.37 1.42 -18.79
C ARG A 157 0.05 2.75 -18.07
N PRO A 158 -0.20 2.75 -16.75
CA PRO A 158 -0.28 3.99 -15.98
C PRO A 158 1.03 4.76 -16.09
N ALA A 159 0.96 6.07 -15.82
CA ALA A 159 2.16 6.88 -15.68
C ALA A 159 3.07 6.27 -14.60
N ALA A 160 4.39 6.33 -14.81
CA ALA A 160 5.37 5.73 -13.90
C ALA A 160 5.29 6.31 -12.48
N SER A 161 4.88 7.58 -12.35
CA SER A 161 4.64 8.25 -11.07
C SER A 161 3.52 7.58 -10.26
N ILE A 162 2.36 7.36 -10.89
CA ILE A 162 1.18 6.74 -10.27
C ILE A 162 1.52 5.33 -9.74
N THR A 163 2.27 4.54 -10.53
CA THR A 163 2.68 3.20 -10.10
C THR A 163 3.61 3.24 -8.88
N SER A 164 4.60 4.14 -8.93
CA SER A 164 5.59 4.29 -7.87
C SER A 164 4.91 4.68 -6.56
N GLU A 165 4.02 5.67 -6.61
CA GLU A 165 3.26 6.14 -5.46
C GLU A 165 2.33 5.05 -4.91
N THR A 166 1.60 4.35 -5.79
CA THR A 166 0.70 3.26 -5.41
C THR A 166 1.42 2.17 -4.61
N LEU A 167 2.59 1.73 -5.08
CA LEU A 167 3.39 0.71 -4.39
C LEU A 167 3.88 1.19 -3.01
N VAL A 168 4.42 2.42 -2.96
CA VAL A 168 4.93 2.99 -1.71
C VAL A 168 3.82 3.15 -0.69
N CYS A 169 2.70 3.77 -1.08
CA CYS A 169 1.60 4.01 -0.16
C CYS A 169 0.94 2.70 0.28
N ALA A 170 0.78 1.70 -0.60
CA ALA A 170 0.27 0.39 -0.22
C ALA A 170 1.14 -0.31 0.85
N LEU A 171 2.47 -0.24 0.72
CA LEU A 171 3.40 -0.77 1.72
C LEU A 171 3.28 -0.03 3.06
N LEU A 172 3.12 1.30 3.04
CA LEU A 172 2.90 2.09 4.26
C LEU A 172 1.58 1.73 4.95
N CYS A 173 0.50 1.48 4.18
CA CYS A 173 -0.80 1.03 4.72
C CYS A 173 -0.71 -0.34 5.38
N LEU A 174 0.17 -1.20 4.88
CA LEU A 174 0.50 -2.51 5.47
C LEU A 174 1.55 -2.41 6.58
N ARG A 175 1.80 -1.19 7.07
CA ARG A 175 2.68 -0.84 8.17
C ARG A 175 4.13 -1.27 7.93
N VAL A 176 4.61 -1.23 6.68
CA VAL A 176 6.06 -1.27 6.44
C VAL A 176 6.68 -0.01 7.06
N ASP A 177 7.81 -0.17 7.75
CA ASP A 177 8.52 0.93 8.42
C ASP A 177 8.83 2.05 7.42
N PRO A 178 8.24 3.26 7.61
CA PRO A 178 8.37 4.32 6.63
C PRO A 178 9.82 4.78 6.46
N PHE A 179 10.61 4.80 7.54
CA PHE A 179 12.00 5.22 7.46
C PHE A 179 12.86 4.22 6.69
N ALA A 180 12.67 2.92 6.92
CA ALA A 180 13.36 1.87 6.18
C ALA A 180 12.99 1.90 4.69
N LEU A 181 11.72 2.09 4.37
CA LEU A 181 11.23 2.20 3.00
C LEU A 181 11.83 3.39 2.26
N PHE A 182 11.73 4.60 2.82
CA PHE A 182 12.29 5.80 2.19
C PHE A 182 13.82 5.77 2.14
N ALA A 183 14.49 5.21 3.16
CA ALA A 183 15.95 5.03 3.15
C ALA A 183 16.41 4.03 2.09
N TRP A 184 15.59 3.02 1.78
CA TRP A 184 15.87 2.11 0.66
C TRP A 184 15.69 2.83 -0.68
N LEU A 185 14.56 3.51 -0.91
CA LEU A 185 14.33 4.27 -2.15
C LEU A 185 15.45 5.27 -2.44
N ALA A 186 15.86 6.05 -1.41
CA ALA A 186 16.94 7.02 -1.53
C ALA A 186 18.32 6.39 -1.82
N ARG A 187 18.50 5.09 -1.54
CA ARG A 187 19.73 4.34 -1.85
C ARG A 187 19.67 3.63 -3.20
N THR A 188 18.48 3.23 -3.66
CA THR A 188 18.29 2.59 -4.96
C THR A 188 18.76 3.49 -6.10
N GLY A 189 18.58 4.81 -5.97
CA GLY A 189 19.25 5.79 -6.83
C GLY A 189 18.71 5.90 -8.27
N GLY A 190 17.63 5.18 -8.61
CA GLY A 190 16.98 5.27 -9.91
C GLY A 190 16.01 6.47 -9.98
N GLN A 191 15.82 7.02 -11.19
CA GLN A 191 14.95 8.19 -11.44
C GLN A 191 13.57 8.04 -10.77
N ARG A 192 12.87 6.90 -11.00
CA ARG A 192 11.57 6.61 -10.38
C ARG A 192 11.56 6.68 -8.85
N ALA A 193 12.64 6.22 -8.21
CA ALA A 193 12.76 6.22 -6.77
C ALA A 193 12.98 7.64 -6.22
N HIS A 194 13.65 8.50 -6.98
CA HIS A 194 13.78 9.91 -6.66
C HIS A 194 12.48 10.65 -6.91
N ASP A 195 11.86 10.50 -8.08
CA ASP A 195 10.59 11.14 -8.45
C ASP A 195 9.53 10.89 -7.38
N VAL A 196 9.33 9.63 -6.97
CA VAL A 196 8.32 9.32 -5.93
C VAL A 196 8.66 9.95 -4.57
N LEU A 197 9.94 10.03 -4.19
CA LEU A 197 10.30 10.70 -2.93
C LEU A 197 10.04 12.21 -3.00
N LEU A 198 10.22 12.83 -4.17
CA LEU A 198 9.92 14.24 -4.38
C LEU A 198 8.42 14.50 -4.35
N GLU A 199 7.64 13.72 -5.11
CA GLU A 199 6.18 13.79 -5.14
C GLU A 199 5.60 13.70 -3.73
N LEU A 200 6.02 12.70 -2.95
CA LEU A 200 5.58 12.53 -1.57
C LEU A 200 5.98 13.67 -0.64
N ALA A 201 7.06 14.40 -0.95
CA ALA A 201 7.49 15.56 -0.16
C ALA A 201 6.63 16.82 -0.40
N TYR A 202 5.98 16.93 -1.55
CA TYR A 202 5.05 18.03 -1.84
C TYR A 202 3.68 17.85 -1.20
N ARG A 203 3.31 16.61 -0.90
CA ARG A 203 1.99 16.28 -0.39
C ARG A 203 1.82 16.70 1.07
N GLU A 204 0.64 17.23 1.39
CA GLU A 204 0.24 17.47 2.77
C GLU A 204 0.05 16.15 3.53
N ASP A 205 -0.56 15.17 2.85
CA ASP A 205 -0.77 13.80 3.31
C ASP A 205 -0.15 12.82 2.30
N ILE A 206 0.72 11.92 2.78
CA ILE A 206 1.35 10.88 1.95
C ILE A 206 0.31 9.82 1.55
N ILE A 207 -0.65 9.57 2.44
CA ILE A 207 -1.72 8.60 2.31
C ILE A 207 -3.04 9.38 2.37
N ASP A 208 -3.77 9.42 1.26
CA ASP A 208 -5.08 10.12 1.24
C ASP A 208 -6.10 9.39 2.11
N PRO A 209 -6.78 10.06 3.04
CA PRO A 209 -7.90 9.44 3.73
C PRO A 209 -8.99 9.09 2.72
N PRO A 210 -9.54 7.86 2.74
CA PRO A 210 -10.57 7.48 1.78
C PRO A 210 -11.87 8.24 2.08
N PHE A 211 -12.63 8.55 1.03
CA PHE A 211 -13.96 9.18 1.15
C PHE A 211 -14.95 8.34 1.95
N TYR A 212 -14.80 7.01 1.90
CA TYR A 212 -15.59 6.05 2.65
C TYR A 212 -14.81 4.76 2.88
N TRP A 213 -15.24 3.92 3.82
CA TRP A 213 -14.62 2.64 4.13
C TRP A 213 -15.46 1.51 3.54
N LEU A 214 -14.84 0.68 2.70
CA LEU A 214 -15.51 -0.29 1.84
C LEU A 214 -16.10 -1.48 2.61
N LEU A 215 -15.37 -1.91 3.65
CA LEU A 215 -15.74 -3.03 4.52
C LEU A 215 -16.21 -2.47 5.87
N GLU A 216 -17.36 -1.80 5.86
CA GLU A 216 -18.01 -1.26 7.06
C GLU A 216 -18.51 -2.39 7.98
N GLU A 217 -17.74 -2.78 8.99
CA GLU A 217 -18.26 -3.54 10.12
C GLU A 217 -17.79 -2.94 11.46
N GLY A 218 -18.74 -2.46 12.25
CA GLY A 218 -18.55 -2.22 13.69
C GLY A 218 -18.01 -0.85 14.13
N SER A 219 -17.90 -0.71 15.47
CA SER A 219 -17.59 0.50 16.24
C SER A 219 -16.21 1.13 16.03
N ASP A 220 -15.38 0.57 15.15
CA ASP A 220 -13.99 0.99 14.92
C ASP A 220 -13.83 2.11 13.88
N GLN A 221 -14.93 2.57 13.26
CA GLN A 221 -14.91 3.72 12.34
C GLN A 221 -14.34 5.00 13.00
N ALA A 222 -14.50 5.15 14.31
CA ALA A 222 -13.95 6.31 15.02
C ALA A 222 -12.41 6.32 15.06
N LEU A 223 -11.77 5.16 14.97
CA LEU A 223 -10.31 5.01 15.05
C LEU A 223 -9.64 5.15 13.68
N GLN A 224 -10.35 4.92 12.58
CA GLN A 224 -9.77 4.95 11.23
C GLN A 224 -9.22 6.34 10.84
N PRO A 225 -9.93 7.47 11.07
CA PRO A 225 -9.35 8.79 10.80
C PRO A 225 -8.13 9.10 11.68
N ALA A 226 -8.13 8.64 12.93
CA ALA A 226 -7.00 8.81 13.83
C ALA A 226 -5.78 8.00 13.36
N PHE A 227 -6.01 6.75 12.93
CA PHE A 227 -4.99 5.90 12.33
C PHE A 227 -4.35 6.55 11.11
N VAL A 228 -5.14 6.99 10.13
CA VAL A 228 -4.60 7.58 8.89
C VAL A 228 -3.79 8.84 9.21
N ARG A 229 -4.31 9.74 10.06
CA ARG A 229 -3.58 10.94 10.47
C ARG A 229 -2.27 10.63 11.18
N SER A 230 -2.28 9.69 12.13
CA SER A 230 -1.06 9.31 12.85
C SER A 230 -0.05 8.60 11.94
N LEU A 231 -0.51 7.75 11.03
CA LEU A 231 0.34 7.11 10.02
C LEU A 231 0.98 8.16 9.11
N ASN A 232 0.21 9.12 8.58
CA ASN A 232 0.74 10.23 7.78
C ASN A 232 1.80 11.04 8.53
N ARG A 233 1.58 11.33 9.83
CA ARG A 233 2.56 12.06 10.65
C ARG A 233 3.85 11.26 10.83
N VAL A 234 3.77 9.95 11.05
CA VAL A 234 4.96 9.08 11.12
C VAL A 234 5.68 9.02 9.78
N CYS A 235 4.96 8.86 8.67
CA CYS A 235 5.53 8.86 7.32
C CYS A 235 6.23 10.18 7.00
N ARG A 236 5.59 11.32 7.30
CA ARG A 236 6.19 12.64 7.07
C ARG A 236 7.42 12.89 7.93
N ASP A 237 7.43 12.45 9.20
CA ASP A 237 8.65 12.49 10.02
C ASP A 237 9.78 11.66 9.41
N ALA A 238 9.47 10.44 8.98
CA ALA A 238 10.43 9.55 8.34
C ALA A 238 11.02 10.17 7.06
N LEU A 239 10.17 10.66 6.15
CA LEU A 239 10.59 11.30 4.91
C LEU A 239 11.43 12.55 5.20
N SER A 240 10.97 13.40 6.12
CA SER A 240 11.70 14.59 6.56
C SER A 240 13.09 14.25 7.10
N ARG A 241 13.23 13.12 7.81
CA ARG A 241 14.51 12.60 8.32
C ARG A 241 15.44 12.09 7.22
N ILE A 242 14.90 11.57 6.12
CA ILE A 242 15.69 11.17 4.96
C ILE A 242 16.17 12.39 4.17
N VAL A 243 15.27 13.34 3.92
CA VAL A 243 15.55 14.55 3.11
C VAL A 243 16.45 15.52 3.87
N ALA A 244 16.11 15.89 5.11
CA ALA A 244 16.88 16.86 5.90
C ALA A 244 17.97 16.24 6.81
N GLY A 245 18.26 14.94 6.69
CA GLY A 245 19.28 14.25 7.48
C GLY A 245 20.62 14.16 6.77
N GLY A 246 21.53 15.10 7.06
CA GLY A 246 22.88 15.17 6.45
C GLY A 246 22.81 15.56 4.97
N ASN A 247 23.97 15.65 4.30
CA ASN A 247 24.13 16.06 2.88
C ASN A 247 23.40 15.16 1.86
N ARG A 248 22.29 14.50 2.20
CA ARG A 248 21.51 13.62 1.32
C ARG A 248 20.60 14.37 0.37
N ALA A 249 19.91 15.43 0.80
CA ALA A 249 19.24 16.33 -0.14
C ALA A 249 20.25 16.97 -1.10
N GLU A 250 21.42 17.37 -0.58
CA GLU A 250 22.54 17.86 -1.39
C GLU A 250 23.08 16.79 -2.35
N ARG A 251 23.22 15.52 -1.93
CA ARG A 251 23.61 14.41 -2.83
C ARG A 251 22.52 14.07 -3.86
N LEU A 252 21.25 14.14 -3.49
CA LEU A 252 20.12 13.95 -4.39
C LEU A 252 20.13 15.05 -5.47
N TRP A 253 20.40 16.29 -5.04
CA TRP A 253 20.55 17.44 -5.91
C TRP A 253 21.80 17.35 -6.80
N ILE A 254 22.97 16.97 -6.25
CA ILE A 254 24.21 16.78 -7.02
C ILE A 254 24.01 15.69 -8.09
N TRP A 255 23.41 14.55 -7.72
CA TRP A 255 23.10 13.51 -8.69
C TRP A 255 22.13 14.01 -9.76
N ALA A 256 21.06 14.71 -9.37
CA ALA A 256 20.09 15.24 -10.32
C ALA A 256 20.76 16.22 -11.29
N MET A 257 21.63 17.12 -10.80
CA MET A 257 22.41 18.02 -11.65
C MET A 257 23.24 17.29 -12.72
N GLU A 258 23.71 16.07 -12.42
CA GLU A 258 24.52 15.25 -13.33
C GLU A 258 23.68 14.35 -14.26
N ALA A 259 22.53 13.86 -13.79
CA ALA A 259 21.73 12.85 -14.49
C ALA A 259 20.48 13.40 -15.18
N ASP A 260 19.87 14.44 -14.62
CA ASP A 260 18.59 15.00 -15.05
C ASP A 260 18.45 16.46 -14.59
N VAL A 261 18.79 17.39 -15.49
CA VAL A 261 18.80 18.83 -15.20
C VAL A 261 17.40 19.37 -14.87
N GLU A 262 16.33 18.76 -15.40
CA GLU A 262 14.95 19.14 -15.07
C GLU A 262 14.64 18.75 -13.63
N LEU A 263 14.97 17.53 -13.23
CA LEU A 263 14.84 17.09 -11.84
C LEU A 263 15.66 17.95 -10.87
N ALA A 264 16.87 18.36 -11.26
CA ALA A 264 17.71 19.24 -10.45
C ALA A 264 17.07 20.62 -10.26
N ALA A 265 16.45 21.16 -11.32
CA ALA A 265 15.70 22.40 -11.27
C ALA A 265 14.47 22.26 -10.36
N ASP A 266 13.74 21.14 -10.45
CA ASP A 266 12.59 20.85 -9.60
C ASP A 266 12.99 20.74 -8.12
N ILE A 267 14.08 20.04 -7.80
CA ILE A 267 14.62 19.98 -6.43
C ILE A 267 14.98 21.40 -5.92
N THR A 268 15.62 22.21 -6.76
CA THR A 268 16.04 23.57 -6.40
C THR A 268 14.86 24.50 -6.16
N ALA A 269 13.87 24.48 -7.06
CA ALA A 269 12.64 25.26 -6.95
C ALA A 269 11.86 24.90 -5.67
N SER A 270 12.03 23.67 -5.22
CA SER A 270 11.20 23.08 -4.17
C SER A 270 11.89 22.91 -2.84
N GLU A 271 13.17 23.27 -2.74
CA GLU A 271 13.90 23.28 -1.48
C GLU A 271 13.17 24.13 -0.41
N SER A 272 12.55 25.24 -0.84
CA SER A 272 11.74 26.10 0.02
C SER A 272 10.45 25.41 0.50
N LEU A 273 9.75 24.70 -0.39
CA LEU A 273 8.54 23.94 -0.10
C LEU A 273 8.82 22.74 0.80
N TRP A 274 9.94 22.06 0.58
CA TRP A 274 10.36 20.95 1.43
C TRP A 274 10.56 21.47 2.85
N ARG A 275 11.35 22.54 3.02
CA ARG A 275 11.62 23.14 4.33
C ARG A 275 10.34 23.57 5.05
N SER A 276 9.32 24.08 4.34
CA SER A 276 8.04 24.44 4.94
C SER A 276 7.17 23.23 5.31
N ASN A 277 7.30 22.12 4.58
CA ASN A 277 6.51 20.90 4.81
C ASN A 277 7.20 19.86 5.70
N LEU A 278 8.43 20.11 6.15
CA LEU A 278 9.16 19.22 7.06
C LEU A 278 8.41 19.10 8.40
N LEU A 279 7.87 17.92 8.65
CA LEU A 279 7.40 17.53 9.98
C LEU A 279 8.54 16.81 10.69
N ARG A 280 8.98 17.33 11.84
CA ARG A 280 9.95 16.64 12.71
C ARG A 280 9.31 16.35 14.05
N LEU A 281 9.05 15.08 14.29
CA LEU A 281 8.53 14.59 15.56
C LEU A 281 9.69 14.33 16.52
N SER A 282 9.49 14.70 17.78
CA SER A 282 10.37 14.28 18.87
C SER A 282 10.26 12.76 19.09
N PRO A 283 11.21 12.13 19.81
CA PRO A 283 11.10 10.72 20.18
C PRO A 283 9.82 10.37 20.95
N SER A 284 9.32 11.26 21.81
CA SER A 284 8.06 11.04 22.54
C SER A 284 6.84 11.16 21.64
N GLN A 285 6.83 12.13 20.72
CA GLN A 285 5.76 12.27 19.74
C GLN A 285 5.69 11.05 18.83
N ARG A 286 6.83 10.56 18.31
CA ARG A 286 6.87 9.31 17.52
C ARG A 286 6.24 8.13 18.26
N ARG A 287 6.58 7.95 19.54
CA ARG A 287 5.96 6.89 20.36
C ARG A 287 4.46 7.08 20.53
N SER A 288 4.02 8.32 20.73
CA SER A 288 2.58 8.65 20.85
C SER A 288 1.83 8.35 19.56
N GLU A 289 2.33 8.77 18.41
CA GLU A 289 1.71 8.48 17.11
C GLU A 289 1.70 6.98 16.83
N GLY A 290 2.81 6.29 17.12
CA GLY A 290 2.89 4.83 17.02
C GLY A 290 1.83 4.13 17.89
N ALA A 291 1.61 4.61 19.12
CA ALA A 291 0.57 4.06 20.00
C ALA A 291 -0.85 4.24 19.43
N ILE A 292 -1.14 5.36 18.76
CA ILE A 292 -2.43 5.56 18.08
C ILE A 292 -2.58 4.58 16.92
N VAL A 293 -1.53 4.42 16.10
CA VAL A 293 -1.50 3.42 15.02
C VAL A 293 -1.74 2.02 15.58
N ALA A 294 -1.11 1.68 16.71
CA ALA A 294 -1.27 0.40 17.38
C ALA A 294 -2.70 0.16 17.90
N SER A 295 -3.32 1.19 18.47
CA SER A 295 -4.67 1.09 19.05
C SER A 295 -5.77 0.80 18.03
N ALA A 296 -5.51 1.07 16.75
CA ALA A 296 -6.44 0.79 15.66
C ALA A 296 -6.26 -0.62 15.07
N ILE A 297 -5.32 -1.41 15.59
CA ILE A 297 -5.11 -2.82 15.20
C ILE A 297 -5.93 -3.69 16.15
N PRO A 298 -6.87 -4.52 15.63
CA PRO A 298 -7.67 -5.41 16.47
C PRO A 298 -6.81 -6.31 17.36
N SER A 299 -7.20 -6.44 18.63
CA SER A 299 -6.51 -7.27 19.61
C SER A 299 -6.56 -8.75 19.18
N GLY A 300 -5.42 -9.34 18.85
CA GLY A 300 -5.31 -10.72 18.34
C GLY A 300 -4.69 -10.85 16.94
N LEU A 301 -4.29 -9.73 16.32
CA LEU A 301 -3.65 -9.70 14.99
C LEU A 301 -2.15 -9.31 15.04
N CYS A 302 -1.56 -9.29 16.24
CA CYS A 302 -0.13 -9.07 16.49
C CYS A 302 0.62 -10.38 16.70
#